data_AF-A0A6V7JTF7-F1
#
_entry.id   AF-A0A6V7JTF7-F1
#
_cell.length_a   1.000
_cell.length_b   1.000
_cell.length_c   1.000
_cell.angle_alpha   90.00
_cell.angle_beta   90.00
_cell.angle_gamma   90.00
#
_symmetry.space_group_name_H-M   'P 1'
#
loop_
_entity.id
_entity.type
_entity.pdbx_description
1 polymer ?
#
loop_
_entity_poly.entity_id
_entity_poly.type
_entity_poly.pdbx_seq_one_letter_code
_entity_poly.pdbx_strand_id
1 'polypeptide(L)' 'VGPFGFLSTGDDVLHGNYGLKDQVAVLKWVRAQIPIFGGDVNTVTIAGHGAGAASVIHHLMNPKLK' A
#
# COMPACT_ATOMS: atom_id res chain seq x y z
N VAL A 1 -7.40 -9.18 1.64
CA VAL A 1 -6.81 -10.21 0.72
C VAL A 1 -7.91 -11.00 0.03
N GLY A 2 -7.58 -11.90 -0.90
CA GLY A 2 -8.58 -12.71 -1.61
C GLY A 2 -9.62 -11.85 -2.35
N PRO A 3 -10.84 -12.37 -2.57
CA PRO A 3 -11.90 -11.64 -3.27
C PRO A 3 -12.19 -10.26 -2.65
N PHE A 4 -12.30 -10.16 -1.34
CA PHE A 4 -12.55 -8.87 -0.68
C PHE A 4 -11.43 -7.84 -0.84
N GLY A 5 -10.21 -8.28 -1.13
CA GLY A 5 -9.09 -7.37 -1.39
C GLY A 5 -8.90 -7.02 -2.86
N PHE A 6 -9.31 -7.88 -3.78
CA PHE A 6 -8.84 -7.81 -5.17
C PHE A 6 -9.91 -8.08 -6.23
N LEU A 7 -11.16 -8.36 -5.85
CA LEU A 7 -12.24 -8.51 -6.81
C LEU A 7 -12.39 -7.21 -7.60
N SER A 8 -12.43 -7.33 -8.92
CA SER A 8 -12.68 -6.22 -9.84
C SER A 8 -13.56 -6.68 -10.97
N THR A 9 -14.43 -5.80 -11.43
CA THR A 9 -15.24 -5.97 -12.65
C THR A 9 -14.55 -5.43 -13.90
N GLY A 10 -13.40 -4.76 -13.77
CA GLY A 10 -12.71 -4.11 -14.89
C GLY A 10 -13.36 -2.81 -15.37
N ASP A 11 -14.34 -2.30 -14.63
CA ASP A 11 -15.06 -1.06 -14.86
C ASP A 11 -15.17 -0.23 -13.56
N ASP A 12 -15.94 0.85 -13.60
CA ASP A 12 -16.08 1.79 -12.49
C ASP A 12 -17.02 1.32 -11.37
N VAL A 13 -17.71 0.17 -11.55
CA VAL A 13 -18.60 -0.39 -10.52
C VAL A 13 -17.78 -0.99 -9.39
N LEU A 14 -16.74 -1.77 -9.74
CA LEU A 14 -15.84 -2.40 -8.78
C LEU A 14 -14.38 -2.27 -9.25
N HIS A 15 -13.79 -1.11 -8.94
CA HIS A 15 -12.41 -0.76 -9.31
C HIS A 15 -11.32 -1.73 -8.82
N GLY A 16 -11.61 -2.57 -7.82
CA GLY A 16 -10.64 -3.51 -7.26
C GLY A 16 -9.46 -2.85 -6.53
N ASN A 17 -8.39 -3.63 -6.40
CA ASN A 17 -7.15 -3.25 -5.72
C ASN A 17 -7.34 -2.72 -4.29
N TYR A 18 -8.40 -3.13 -3.61
CA TYR A 18 -8.70 -2.71 -2.24
C TYR A 18 -7.58 -3.07 -1.27
N GLY A 19 -6.98 -4.26 -1.40
CA GLY A 19 -5.82 -4.65 -0.58
C GLY A 19 -4.59 -3.76 -0.80
N LEU A 20 -4.35 -3.25 -2.02
CA LEU A 20 -3.29 -2.27 -2.26
C LEU A 20 -3.65 -0.89 -1.70
N LYS A 21 -4.93 -0.50 -1.75
CA LYS A 21 -5.43 0.74 -1.14
C LYS A 21 -5.32 0.71 0.39
N ASP A 22 -5.55 -0.45 1.01
CA ASP A 22 -5.33 -0.64 2.45
C ASP A 22 -3.86 -0.43 2.81
N GLN A 23 -2.94 -1.01 2.03
CA GLN A 23 -1.51 -0.80 2.22
C GLN A 23 -1.12 0.68 2.05
N VAL A 24 -1.67 1.39 1.05
CA VAL A 24 -1.48 2.85 0.89
C VAL A 24 -1.98 3.61 2.13
N ALA A 25 -3.14 3.23 2.69
CA ALA A 25 -3.68 3.87 3.88
C ALA A 25 -2.74 3.71 5.08
N VAL A 26 -2.18 2.51 5.28
CA VAL A 26 -1.18 2.26 6.32
C VAL A 26 0.10 3.07 6.08
N LEU A 27 0.59 3.15 4.84
CA LEU A 27 1.80 3.94 4.54
C LEU A 27 1.59 5.44 4.83
N LYS A 28 0.41 5.97 4.54
CA LYS A 28 0.05 7.35 4.92
C LYS A 28 -0.02 7.53 6.44
N TRP A 29 -0.56 6.55 7.14
CA TRP A 29 -0.61 6.56 8.60
C TRP A 29 0.80 6.52 9.20
N VAL A 30 1.67 5.62 8.72
CA VAL A 30 3.08 5.54 9.14
C VAL A 30 3.76 6.89 8.91
N ARG A 31 3.61 7.49 7.72
CA ARG A 31 4.18 8.81 7.43
C ARG A 31 3.75 9.87 8.44
N ALA A 32 2.48 9.85 8.86
CA ALA A 32 1.92 10.83 9.79
C ALA A 32 2.30 10.57 11.26
N GLN A 33 2.52 9.32 11.65
CA GLN A 33 2.61 8.93 13.06
C GLN A 33 3.99 8.47 13.49
N ILE A 34 4.83 7.99 12.57
CA ILE A 34 6.15 7.43 12.92
C ILE A 34 7.07 8.40 13.69
N PRO A 35 7.00 9.75 13.51
CA PRO A 35 7.80 10.67 14.33
C PRO A 35 7.47 10.61 15.83
N ILE A 36 6.22 10.31 16.19
CA ILE A 36 5.79 10.21 17.60
C ILE A 36 6.46 9.02 18.30
N PHE A 37 6.84 8.00 17.53
CA PHE A 37 7.55 6.83 18.01
C PHE A 37 9.08 6.96 17.85
N GLY A 38 9.59 8.14 17.47
CA GLY A 38 11.01 8.40 17.29
C GLY A 38 11.60 7.90 15.96
N GLY A 39 10.77 7.50 15.00
CA GLY A 39 11.25 7.13 13.66
C GLY A 39 11.33 8.33 12.70
N ASP A 40 12.20 8.21 11.69
CA ASP A 40 12.34 9.21 10.64
C ASP A 40 11.45 8.87 9.44
N VAL A 41 10.61 9.83 9.07
CA VAL A 41 9.66 9.72 7.95
C VAL A 41 10.35 9.56 6.59
N ASN A 42 11.60 10.03 6.46
CA ASN A 42 12.33 10.04 5.19
C ASN A 42 13.09 8.73 4.92
N THR A 43 13.16 7.83 5.89
CA THR A 43 13.93 6.57 5.80
C THR A 43 13.07 5.32 5.96
N VAL A 44 11.75 5.45 5.78
CA VAL A 44 10.81 4.31 5.80
C VAL A 44 11.13 3.33 4.67
N THR A 45 11.45 2.09 5.03
CA THR A 45 11.69 0.98 4.10
C THR A 45 10.53 0.00 4.13
N ILE A 46 9.97 -0.31 2.96
CA ILE A 46 8.96 -1.38 2.81
C ILE A 46 9.64 -2.64 2.29
N ALA A 47 9.31 -3.79 2.88
CA ALA A 47 9.83 -5.10 2.49
C ALA A 47 8.71 -6.14 2.50
N GLY A 48 8.84 -7.18 1.68
CA GLY A 48 7.84 -8.24 1.59
C GLY A 48 8.39 -9.48 0.91
N HIS A 49 7.67 -10.60 1.06
CA HIS A 49 7.97 -11.89 0.44
C HIS A 49 6.73 -12.43 -0.30
N GLY A 50 6.93 -13.16 -1.40
CA GLY A 50 5.85 -13.68 -2.24
C GLY A 50 4.92 -12.55 -2.74
N ALA A 51 3.62 -12.68 -2.47
CA ALA A 51 2.63 -11.64 -2.81
C ALA A 51 2.93 -10.28 -2.14
N GLY A 52 3.60 -10.27 -0.99
CA GLY A 52 4.07 -9.05 -0.34
C GLY A 52 5.18 -8.34 -1.13
N ALA A 53 6.10 -9.10 -1.73
CA ALA A 53 7.15 -8.53 -2.60
C ALA A 53 6.54 -7.91 -3.86
N ALA A 54 5.54 -8.58 -4.47
CA ALA A 54 4.79 -8.00 -5.58
C ALA A 54 4.07 -6.71 -5.18
N SER A 55 3.49 -6.66 -3.97
CA SER A 55 2.87 -5.44 -3.44
C SER A 55 3.89 -4.29 -3.29
N VAL A 56 5.10 -4.57 -2.81
CA VAL A 56 6.19 -3.58 -2.74
C VAL A 56 6.49 -2.99 -4.12
N ILE A 57 6.61 -3.83 -5.15
CA ILE A 57 6.84 -3.38 -6.53
C ILE A 57 5.68 -2.50 -7.02
N HIS A 58 4.42 -2.86 -6.72
CA HIS A 58 3.27 -2.02 -7.06
C HIS A 58 3.34 -0.64 -6.41
N HIS A 59 3.80 -0.53 -5.16
CA HIS A 59 3.96 0.77 -4.49
C HIS A 59 5.09 1.61 -5.07
N LEU A 60 6.19 1.00 -5.50
CA LEU A 60 7.28 1.71 -6.20
C LEU A 60 6.81 2.36 -7.51
N MET A 61 5.85 1.74 -8.21
CA MET A 61 5.27 2.25 -9.46
C MET A 61 4.11 3.22 -9.24
N ASN A 62 3.58 3.34 -8.02
CA ASN A 62 2.40 4.13 -7.74
C ASN A 62 2.76 5.63 -7.66
N PRO A 63 2.31 6.47 -8.61
CA PRO A 63 2.66 7.89 -8.64
C PRO A 63 2.10 8.68 -7.44
N LYS A 64 1.09 8.14 -6.74
CA LYS A 64 0.48 8.78 -5.56
C LYS A 64 1.31 8.60 -4.28
N LEU A 65 2.33 7.76 -4.30
CA LEU A 65 3.23 7.49 -3.18
C LEU A 65 4.63 8.12 -3.35
N LYS A 66 4.82 8.93 -4.40
CA LYS A 66 5.99 9.79 -4.53
C LYS A 66 5.96 10.94 -3.53
#